data_AF-A0AAD7BAU9-F1
#
_entry.id   AF-A0AAD7BAU9-F1
#
_cell.length_a   1.000
_cell.length_b   1.000
_cell.length_c   1.000
_cell.angle_alpha   90.00
_cell.angle_beta   90.00
_cell.angle_gamma   90.00
#
_symmetry.space_group_name_H-M   'P 1'
#
loop_
_entity.id
_entity.type
_entity.pdbx_description
1 polymer ?
#
loop_
_entity_poly.entity_id
_entity_poly.type
_entity_poly.pdbx_seq_one_letter_code
_entity_poly.pdbx_strand_id
1 'polypeptide(L)'
;MPSPTRLLVLASLLLSASAIVPRGDTGSDPATPDGYELVFGPTNGANNAPGYMGFAYLNRYDPGECAVLCNARGYDSVGGVCQYFNIWRAVEKGVPTTYTCSMYYLPANASTAINYGQGDLKVTLSRGYKRLSLAVDGGFEGYNPLGCSDSGYCYDEFYANWIGSFTSGTDLAPSASMFFNAKFAHTGHGSALLGAAYGGSTEVGTLTHAKPLKTHKGQKYVVQAFISSAFSGEEIETEAVVEVLWNGECVGSVGGFQEYKPTQFVVVGTGCDDVLAFRGGKAPAWSFVDDVFVAPL
;
A
#
# COMPACT_ATOMS: atom_id res chain seq x y z
N MET A 1 -3.55 17.12 28.70
CA MET A 1 -2.68 16.32 27.80
C MET A 1 -2.52 14.93 28.40
N PRO A 2 -3.29 13.92 27.96
CA PRO A 2 -3.07 12.55 28.39
C PRO A 2 -2.19 11.79 27.37
N SER A 3 -1.20 11.08 27.90
CA SER A 3 -0.27 10.19 27.19
C SER A 3 -1.00 8.95 26.62
N PRO A 4 -0.67 8.45 25.42
CA PRO A 4 -1.20 7.18 24.94
C PRO A 4 -0.24 6.05 25.30
N THR A 5 -0.37 5.49 26.51
CA THR A 5 0.12 4.14 26.81
C THR A 5 -0.90 3.16 26.25
N ARG A 6 -0.76 2.75 24.98
CA ARG A 6 -1.57 1.66 24.43
C ARG A 6 -1.07 0.32 24.96
N LEU A 7 -1.86 -0.20 25.88
CA LEU A 7 -1.86 -1.53 26.46
C LEU A 7 -1.92 -2.60 25.35
N LEU A 8 -0.83 -3.36 25.15
CA LEU A 8 -0.89 -4.63 24.43
C LEU A 8 -1.63 -5.62 25.34
N VAL A 9 -2.91 -5.87 25.05
CA VAL A 9 -3.65 -6.96 25.68
C VAL A 9 -3.17 -8.26 25.06
N LEU A 10 -2.32 -9.00 25.78
CA LEU A 10 -2.02 -10.39 25.47
C LEU A 10 -3.28 -11.23 25.67
N ALA A 11 -3.84 -11.75 24.58
CA ALA A 11 -4.75 -12.86 24.64
C ALA A 11 -3.96 -14.11 25.09
N SER A 12 -4.07 -14.46 26.37
CA SER A 12 -3.69 -15.79 26.86
C SER A 12 -4.75 -16.80 26.41
N LEU A 13 -4.65 -17.29 25.17
CA LEU A 13 -5.28 -18.55 24.80
C LEU A 13 -4.34 -19.69 25.17
N LEU A 14 -4.69 -20.39 26.25
CA LEU A 14 -4.24 -21.75 26.53
C LEU A 14 -4.83 -22.69 25.46
N LEU A 15 -4.24 -22.73 24.27
CA LEU A 15 -4.35 -23.90 23.41
C LEU A 15 -3.21 -24.85 23.76
N SER A 16 -3.56 -26.07 24.14
CA SER A 16 -2.66 -27.22 24.15
C SER A 16 -2.25 -27.54 22.70
N ALA A 17 -1.39 -26.72 22.11
CA ALA A 17 -0.72 -27.04 20.87
C ALA A 17 0.39 -28.05 21.19
N SER A 18 0.31 -29.24 20.60
CA SER A 18 1.49 -30.10 20.48
C SER A 18 2.62 -29.25 19.91
N ALA A 19 3.70 -29.06 20.66
CA ALA A 19 4.85 -28.28 20.23
C ALA A 19 5.38 -28.89 18.92
N ILE A 20 5.15 -28.19 17.81
CA ILE A 20 5.75 -28.53 16.53
C ILE A 20 7.23 -28.25 16.71
N VAL A 21 8.03 -29.31 16.89
CA VAL A 21 9.48 -29.18 16.97
C VAL A 21 9.96 -28.71 15.58
N PRO A 22 10.51 -27.49 15.46
CA PRO A 22 10.87 -26.96 14.16
C PRO A 22 12.07 -27.73 13.58
N ARG A 23 11.99 -28.12 12.31
CA ARG A 23 13.07 -28.83 11.60
C ARG A 23 14.28 -27.90 11.47
N GLY A 24 15.48 -28.40 11.78
CA GLY A 24 16.72 -27.60 11.82
C GLY A 24 17.01 -26.86 10.51
N ASP A 25 17.28 -25.56 10.64
CA ASP A 25 17.70 -24.63 9.59
C ASP A 25 19.10 -25.00 9.07
N THR A 26 19.29 -25.18 7.77
CA THR A 26 20.55 -25.68 7.16
C THR A 26 21.65 -24.62 7.01
N GLY A 27 21.63 -23.53 7.78
CA GLY A 27 22.73 -22.57 7.91
C GLY A 27 23.03 -21.68 6.69
N SER A 28 22.27 -21.78 5.60
CA SER A 28 22.34 -20.85 4.47
C SER A 28 21.30 -19.74 4.61
N ASP A 29 21.65 -18.52 4.21
CA ASP A 29 20.69 -17.42 4.13
C ASP A 29 19.52 -17.80 3.21
N PRO A 30 18.26 -17.57 3.64
CA PRO A 30 17.11 -17.90 2.82
C PRO A 30 17.02 -16.95 1.63
N ALA A 31 16.51 -17.46 0.49
CA ALA A 31 16.26 -16.64 -0.68
C ALA A 31 15.21 -15.56 -0.39
N THR A 32 15.37 -14.40 -1.00
CA THR A 32 14.34 -13.36 -1.01
C THR A 32 13.16 -13.84 -1.89
N PRO A 33 11.92 -13.78 -1.39
CA PRO A 33 10.76 -14.15 -2.19
C PRO A 33 10.58 -13.26 -3.43
N ASP A 34 10.06 -13.83 -4.51
CA ASP A 34 9.76 -13.07 -5.73
C ASP A 34 8.77 -11.93 -5.44
N GLY A 35 9.02 -10.75 -6.01
CA GLY A 35 8.21 -9.55 -5.75
C GLY A 35 8.47 -8.89 -4.40
N TYR A 36 9.50 -9.32 -3.66
CA TYR A 36 9.94 -8.69 -2.42
C TYR A 36 11.41 -8.26 -2.49
N GLU A 37 11.76 -7.29 -1.64
CA GLU A 37 13.14 -6.93 -1.32
C GLU A 37 13.43 -7.15 0.16
N LEU A 38 14.63 -7.63 0.47
CA LEU A 38 15.11 -7.71 1.84
C LEU A 38 15.49 -6.30 2.32
N VAL A 39 14.76 -5.77 3.30
CA VAL A 39 14.99 -4.43 3.87
C VAL A 39 16.01 -4.49 5.01
N PHE A 40 15.97 -5.55 5.83
CA PHE A 40 16.96 -5.77 6.87
C PHE A 40 17.03 -7.22 7.30
N GLY A 41 18.14 -7.54 7.98
CA GLY A 41 18.31 -8.75 8.77
C GLY A 41 19.41 -9.66 8.24
N PRO A 42 19.76 -10.70 9.01
CA PRO A 42 19.10 -11.11 10.26
C PRO A 42 19.45 -10.19 11.44
N THR A 43 18.48 -9.96 12.34
CA THR A 43 18.68 -9.27 13.63
C THR A 43 18.02 -10.06 14.78
N ASN A 44 18.15 -9.56 16.01
CA ASN A 44 17.51 -10.15 17.19
C ASN A 44 16.26 -9.38 17.66
N GLY A 45 15.72 -8.48 16.83
CA GLY A 45 14.51 -7.71 17.16
C GLY A 45 13.44 -7.85 16.09
N ALA A 46 12.20 -8.12 16.50
CA ALA A 46 11.03 -8.09 15.63
C ALA A 46 10.51 -6.65 15.50
N ASN A 47 9.80 -6.36 14.42
CA ASN A 47 9.20 -5.05 14.21
C ASN A 47 8.10 -4.77 15.25
N ASN A 48 8.14 -3.55 15.78
CA ASN A 48 7.03 -2.89 16.45
C ASN A 48 6.80 -1.57 15.68
N ALA A 49 5.98 -1.65 14.64
CA ALA A 49 5.80 -0.59 13.65
C ALA A 49 4.31 -0.29 13.41
N PRO A 50 3.98 0.93 12.93
CA PRO A 50 2.65 1.23 12.40
C PRO A 50 2.26 0.27 11.27
N GLY A 51 0.95 0.17 11.03
CA GLY A 51 0.42 -0.62 9.93
C GLY A 51 0.30 -2.12 10.19
N TYR A 52 0.43 -2.56 11.44
CA TYR A 52 0.35 -3.98 11.82
C TYR A 52 -1.01 -4.61 11.49
N MET A 53 -0.99 -5.70 10.73
CA MET A 53 -2.18 -6.43 10.26
C MET A 53 -2.37 -7.77 10.98
N GLY A 54 -1.57 -8.08 12.00
CA GLY A 54 -1.56 -9.38 12.67
C GLY A 54 -0.39 -10.26 12.27
N PHE A 55 -0.45 -11.54 12.66
CA PHE A 55 0.61 -12.51 12.45
C PHE A 55 0.08 -13.91 12.17
N ALA A 56 0.96 -14.76 11.64
CA ALA A 56 0.74 -16.19 11.50
C ALA A 56 1.97 -16.96 12.01
N TYR A 57 1.75 -18.18 12.50
CA TYR A 57 2.83 -19.10 12.82
C TYR A 57 3.16 -19.97 11.62
N LEU A 58 4.45 -20.26 11.44
CA LEU A 58 4.99 -21.13 10.40
C LEU A 58 5.63 -22.36 11.03
N ASN A 59 5.64 -23.47 10.29
CA ASN A 59 6.26 -24.71 10.73
C ASN A 59 7.79 -24.72 10.56
N ARG A 60 8.32 -23.80 9.74
CA ARG A 60 9.74 -23.61 9.44
C ARG A 60 10.06 -22.13 9.19
N TYR A 61 11.34 -21.77 9.25
CA TYR A 61 11.78 -20.44 8.84
C TYR A 61 11.76 -20.34 7.32
N ASP A 62 10.64 -19.87 6.75
CA ASP A 62 10.45 -19.78 5.29
C ASP A 62 9.87 -18.41 4.90
N PRO A 63 10.71 -17.48 4.44
CA PRO A 63 10.25 -16.19 3.94
C PRO A 63 9.27 -16.32 2.76
N GLY A 64 9.37 -17.38 1.94
CA GLY A 64 8.45 -17.62 0.83
C GLY A 64 7.05 -17.98 1.32
N GLU A 65 6.94 -18.82 2.35
CA GLU A 65 5.66 -19.13 2.99
C GLU A 65 5.04 -17.87 3.63
N CYS A 66 5.86 -17.02 4.26
CA CYS A 66 5.40 -15.74 4.80
C CYS A 66 4.94 -14.75 3.71
N ALA A 67 5.63 -14.72 2.56
CA ALA A 67 5.23 -13.92 1.40
C ALA A 67 3.87 -14.36 0.85
N VAL A 68 3.60 -15.67 0.75
CA VAL A 68 2.28 -16.19 0.34
C VAL A 68 1.17 -15.71 1.27
N LEU A 69 1.41 -15.73 2.59
CA LEU A 69 0.44 -15.23 3.57
C LEU A 69 0.20 -13.73 3.43
N CYS A 70 1.26 -12.95 3.22
CA CYS A 70 1.16 -11.51 2.98
C CYS A 70 0.40 -11.22 1.67
N ASN A 71 0.71 -11.91 0.57
CA ASN A 71 0.02 -11.73 -0.71
C ASN A 71 -1.49 -12.01 -0.62
N ALA A 72 -1.88 -13.04 0.14
CA ALA A 72 -3.28 -13.40 0.35
C ALA A 72 -4.02 -12.47 1.34
N ARG A 73 -3.29 -11.61 2.07
CA ARG A 73 -3.86 -10.68 3.03
C ARG A 73 -4.41 -9.45 2.30
N GLY A 74 -5.73 -9.42 2.14
CA GLY A 74 -6.45 -8.23 1.69
C GLY A 74 -6.38 -7.07 2.69
N TYR A 75 -6.90 -5.92 2.28
CA TYR A 75 -7.03 -4.76 3.17
C TYR A 75 -7.98 -5.05 4.35
N ASP A 76 -7.78 -4.35 5.47
CA ASP A 76 -8.68 -4.39 6.63
C ASP A 76 -9.31 -3.01 6.88
N SER A 77 -10.11 -2.86 7.94
CA SER A 77 -10.77 -1.58 8.23
C SER A 77 -9.80 -0.47 8.66
N VAL A 78 -8.52 -0.78 8.84
CA VAL A 78 -7.49 0.12 9.39
C VAL A 78 -6.48 0.54 8.32
N GLY A 79 -6.31 -0.22 7.23
CA GLY A 79 -5.35 0.15 6.18
C GLY A 79 -5.46 -0.68 4.91
N GLY A 80 -4.39 -0.63 4.10
CA GLY A 80 -4.32 -1.29 2.79
C GLY A 80 -3.94 -2.78 2.83
N VAL A 81 -3.64 -3.34 1.67
CA VAL A 81 -3.08 -4.69 1.46
C VAL A 81 -1.73 -4.82 2.14
N CYS A 82 -1.31 -6.05 2.43
CA CYS A 82 0.01 -6.29 2.99
C CYS A 82 1.11 -5.86 2.00
N GLN A 83 1.93 -4.91 2.43
CA GLN A 83 3.07 -4.36 1.70
C GLN A 83 4.41 -4.74 2.34
N TYR A 84 4.39 -5.34 3.53
CA TYR A 84 5.59 -5.68 4.26
C TYR A 84 5.35 -6.83 5.23
N PHE A 85 6.36 -7.66 5.43
CA PHE A 85 6.34 -8.64 6.51
C PHE A 85 7.69 -8.72 7.24
N ASN A 86 7.60 -9.13 8.50
CA ASN A 86 8.73 -9.46 9.33
C ASN A 86 8.62 -10.91 9.79
N ILE A 87 9.56 -11.75 9.34
CA ILE A 87 9.68 -13.14 9.76
C ILE A 87 10.78 -13.26 10.82
N TRP A 88 10.47 -13.92 11.93
CA TRP A 88 11.39 -14.10 13.05
C TRP A 88 11.15 -15.40 13.80
N ARG A 89 12.15 -15.86 14.55
CA ARG A 89 12.10 -17.08 15.35
C ARG A 89 12.03 -16.75 16.84
N ALA A 90 11.03 -17.30 17.52
CA ALA A 90 10.96 -17.29 18.97
C ALA A 90 11.85 -18.39 19.55
N VAL A 91 12.66 -18.02 20.54
CA VAL A 91 13.50 -18.95 21.31
C VAL A 91 13.15 -18.77 22.78
N GLU A 92 12.63 -19.81 23.42
CA GLU A 92 12.30 -19.81 24.84
C GLU A 92 13.27 -20.72 25.58
N LYS A 93 13.96 -20.20 26.60
CA LYS A 93 14.97 -20.96 27.38
C LYS A 93 16.03 -21.65 26.50
N GLY A 94 16.40 -21.00 25.38
CA GLY A 94 17.37 -21.52 24.42
C GLY A 94 16.81 -22.51 23.41
N VAL A 95 15.53 -22.86 23.48
CA VAL A 95 14.87 -23.79 22.56
C VAL A 95 14.03 -23.01 21.55
N PRO A 96 14.26 -23.17 20.23
CA PRO A 96 13.36 -22.66 19.20
C PRO A 96 11.93 -23.19 19.39
N THR A 97 10.94 -22.30 19.54
CA THR A 97 9.54 -22.69 19.81
C THR A 97 8.59 -22.38 18.67
N THR A 98 8.82 -21.29 17.92
CA THR A 98 7.97 -20.94 16.77
C THR A 98 8.70 -20.05 15.78
N TYR A 99 8.17 -20.00 14.55
CA TYR A 99 8.48 -19.02 13.53
C TYR A 99 7.25 -18.15 13.30
N THR A 100 7.40 -16.86 13.40
CA THR A 100 6.30 -15.91 13.31
C THR A 100 6.46 -15.05 12.07
N CYS A 101 5.40 -14.97 11.28
CA CYS A 101 5.24 -14.08 10.13
C CYS A 101 4.33 -12.91 10.55
N SER A 102 4.91 -11.76 10.90
CA SER A 102 4.17 -10.53 11.21
C SER A 102 3.96 -9.71 9.94
N MET A 103 2.73 -9.31 9.63
CA MET A 103 2.37 -8.64 8.38
C MET A 103 1.94 -7.18 8.61
N TYR A 104 2.22 -6.31 7.65
CA TYR A 104 1.98 -4.87 7.74
C TYR A 104 1.52 -4.29 6.39
N TYR A 105 0.58 -3.33 6.44
CA TYR A 105 0.17 -2.56 5.25
C TYR A 105 1.07 -1.35 4.98
N LEU A 106 1.90 -0.96 5.95
CA LEU A 106 2.96 0.04 5.78
C LEU A 106 4.34 -0.64 5.82
N PRO A 107 5.25 -0.31 4.89
CA PRO A 107 6.62 -0.76 4.97
C PRO A 107 7.34 -0.28 6.23
N ALA A 108 8.17 -1.15 6.80
CA ALA A 108 9.00 -0.87 7.97
C ALA A 108 10.48 -1.19 7.68
N ASN A 109 11.37 -0.76 8.58
CA ASN A 109 12.81 -1.00 8.47
C ASN A 109 13.43 -1.39 9.83
N ALA A 110 14.75 -1.58 9.85
CA ALA A 110 15.50 -2.03 11.02
C ALA A 110 15.34 -1.13 12.26
N SER A 111 15.04 0.16 12.11
CA SER A 111 14.88 1.08 13.25
C SER A 111 13.66 0.75 14.12
N THR A 112 12.66 0.08 13.54
CA THR A 112 11.45 -0.36 14.25
C THR A 112 11.58 -1.80 14.77
N ALA A 113 12.69 -2.48 14.48
CA ALA A 113 12.99 -3.85 14.91
C ALA A 113 13.46 -3.89 16.38
N ILE A 114 12.63 -3.37 17.29
CA ILE A 114 12.97 -3.12 18.70
C ILE A 114 12.28 -4.07 19.69
N ASN A 115 11.48 -5.03 19.20
CA ASN A 115 10.89 -6.06 20.05
C ASN A 115 11.84 -7.25 20.18
N TYR A 116 12.57 -7.32 21.29
CA TYR A 116 13.56 -8.36 21.57
C TYR A 116 12.97 -9.60 22.28
N GLY A 117 11.67 -9.61 22.58
CA GLY A 117 11.00 -10.62 23.40
C GLY A 117 10.74 -10.15 24.85
N GLN A 118 10.11 -11.02 25.64
CA GLN A 118 9.76 -10.75 27.05
C GLN A 118 9.98 -12.01 27.90
N GLY A 119 10.53 -11.83 29.11
CA GLY A 119 10.84 -12.94 30.00
C GLY A 119 11.91 -13.86 29.40
N ASP A 120 11.60 -15.16 29.33
CA ASP A 120 12.50 -16.17 28.75
C ASP A 120 12.43 -16.25 27.22
N LEU A 121 11.45 -15.60 26.60
CA LEU A 121 11.29 -15.55 25.14
C LEU A 121 12.25 -14.51 24.55
N LYS A 122 13.03 -14.95 23.57
CA LYS A 122 13.92 -14.12 22.77
C LYS A 122 13.55 -14.16 21.30
N VAL A 123 13.63 -13.01 20.64
CA VAL A 123 13.53 -12.94 19.18
C VAL A 123 14.91 -13.19 18.55
N THR A 124 14.95 -14.02 17.52
CA THR A 124 16.17 -14.31 16.75
C THR A 124 15.85 -14.43 15.26
N LEU A 125 16.87 -14.34 14.41
CA LEU A 125 16.73 -14.46 12.95
C LEU A 125 15.63 -13.54 12.39
N SER A 126 15.48 -12.34 12.91
CA SER A 126 14.45 -11.42 12.42
C SER A 126 14.88 -10.78 11.10
N ARG A 127 14.06 -10.92 10.07
CA ARG A 127 14.26 -10.31 8.74
C ARG A 127 13.01 -9.58 8.30
N GLY A 128 13.21 -8.44 7.64
CA GLY A 128 12.14 -7.60 7.11
C GLY A 128 12.14 -7.62 5.59
N TYR A 129 10.98 -7.86 4.99
CA TYR A 129 10.80 -7.91 3.54
C TYR A 129 9.70 -6.96 3.11
N LYS A 130 9.99 -6.09 2.14
CA LYS A 130 9.03 -5.15 1.55
C LYS A 130 8.57 -5.67 0.21
N ARG A 131 7.26 -5.64 -0.03
CA ARG A 131 6.63 -5.99 -1.29
C ARG A 131 6.86 -4.87 -2.30
N LEU A 132 7.24 -5.23 -3.52
CA LEU A 132 7.50 -4.28 -4.60
C LEU A 132 6.21 -3.94 -5.33
N SER A 133 5.96 -2.64 -5.52
CA SER A 133 4.89 -2.15 -6.40
C SER A 133 5.40 -2.05 -7.83
N LEU A 134 4.56 -2.43 -8.80
CA LEU A 134 4.76 -2.15 -10.21
C LEU A 134 4.34 -0.72 -10.59
N ALA A 135 3.40 -0.12 -9.84
CA ALA A 135 3.07 1.30 -9.97
C ALA A 135 4.15 2.10 -9.23
N VAL A 136 5.00 2.78 -10.00
CA VAL A 136 6.09 3.60 -9.44
C VAL A 136 5.47 4.87 -8.90
N ASP A 137 5.84 5.22 -7.67
CA ASP A 137 5.45 6.48 -7.04
C ASP A 137 3.93 6.67 -6.99
N GLY A 138 3.21 5.64 -6.53
CA GLY A 138 1.76 5.68 -6.42
C GLY A 138 1.22 6.59 -5.32
N GLY A 139 2.09 7.12 -4.45
CA GLY A 139 1.79 8.22 -3.51
C GLY A 139 2.08 9.61 -4.09
N PHE A 140 2.51 9.69 -5.36
CA PHE A 140 2.74 10.95 -6.08
C PHE A 140 3.81 11.88 -5.48
N GLU A 141 4.64 11.39 -4.57
CA GLU A 141 5.66 12.18 -3.85
C GLU A 141 6.83 12.62 -4.75
N GLY A 142 7.05 11.95 -5.87
CA GLY A 142 8.00 12.38 -6.90
C GLY A 142 7.58 13.65 -7.63
N TYR A 143 6.30 14.04 -7.56
CA TYR A 143 5.86 15.36 -7.97
C TYR A 143 6.17 16.38 -6.87
N ASN A 144 7.35 17.00 -6.92
CA ASN A 144 7.76 18.03 -5.97
C ASN A 144 8.31 19.24 -6.74
N PRO A 145 7.43 20.13 -7.26
CA PRO A 145 7.88 21.27 -8.03
C PRO A 145 8.64 22.25 -7.14
N LEU A 146 9.77 22.74 -7.66
CA LEU A 146 10.61 23.71 -6.95
C LEU A 146 9.79 24.94 -6.53
N GLY A 147 9.83 25.26 -5.24
CA GLY A 147 9.13 26.42 -4.68
C GLY A 147 7.70 26.15 -4.23
N CYS A 148 7.22 24.91 -4.28
CA CYS A 148 6.00 24.56 -3.56
C CYS A 148 6.30 24.47 -2.05
N SER A 149 5.68 25.34 -1.26
CA SER A 149 5.67 25.19 0.19
C SER A 149 4.60 24.17 0.61
N ASP A 150 4.70 23.62 1.82
CA ASP A 150 3.68 22.72 2.38
C ASP A 150 2.28 23.35 2.45
N SER A 151 2.23 24.68 2.47
CA SER A 151 1.00 25.49 2.42
C SER A 151 0.58 25.91 1.00
N GLY A 152 1.45 25.68 0.01
CA GLY A 152 1.26 26.05 -1.38
C GLY A 152 0.27 25.11 -2.07
N TYR A 153 -0.37 25.64 -3.10
CA TYR A 153 -1.25 24.87 -3.98
C TYR A 153 -0.52 24.72 -5.31
N CYS A 154 0.15 23.60 -5.50
CA CYS A 154 0.85 23.27 -6.74
C CYS A 154 0.22 22.04 -7.35
N TYR A 155 -0.03 22.13 -8.65
CA TYR A 155 -0.46 20.98 -9.42
C TYR A 155 0.16 21.03 -10.81
N ASP A 156 0.29 19.86 -11.40
CA ASP A 156 0.80 19.68 -12.75
C ASP A 156 0.05 18.53 -13.41
N GLU A 157 0.00 18.60 -14.71
CA GLU A 157 -0.74 17.72 -15.60
C GLU A 157 0.01 16.42 -15.87
N PHE A 158 1.33 16.43 -15.82
CA PHE A 158 2.15 15.22 -15.93
C PHE A 158 3.44 15.36 -15.15
N TYR A 159 4.03 14.22 -14.81
CA TYR A 159 5.44 14.12 -14.44
C TYR A 159 5.97 12.75 -14.85
N ALA A 160 7.16 12.38 -14.37
CA ALA A 160 7.86 11.17 -14.81
C ALA A 160 7.05 9.85 -14.70
N ASN A 161 6.11 9.76 -13.74
CA ASN A 161 5.40 8.51 -13.42
C ASN A 161 3.90 8.54 -13.72
N TRP A 162 3.28 9.71 -13.87
CA TRP A 162 1.84 9.84 -14.08
C TRP A 162 1.49 10.95 -15.06
N ILE A 163 0.39 10.75 -15.79
CA ILE A 163 -0.14 11.64 -16.82
C ILE A 163 -1.64 11.82 -16.55
N GLY A 164 -2.05 13.05 -16.29
CA GLY A 164 -3.44 13.47 -16.26
C GLY A 164 -3.95 13.87 -17.65
N SER A 165 -5.27 13.77 -17.84
CA SER A 165 -5.94 14.14 -19.07
C SER A 165 -6.20 15.65 -19.18
N PHE A 166 -6.42 16.10 -20.41
CA PHE A 166 -6.84 17.45 -20.72
C PHE A 166 -8.21 17.48 -21.36
N THR A 167 -8.91 18.56 -21.10
CA THR A 167 -9.98 19.04 -21.93
C THR A 167 -9.43 19.67 -23.20
N SER A 168 -9.89 19.22 -24.37
CA SER A 168 -9.61 19.90 -25.63
C SER A 168 -10.46 21.18 -25.71
N GLY A 169 -9.86 22.36 -25.69
CA GLY A 169 -10.62 23.63 -25.77
C GLY A 169 -9.84 24.86 -25.35
N THR A 170 -10.56 25.98 -25.16
CA THR A 170 -9.99 27.26 -24.68
C THR A 170 -9.73 27.29 -23.17
N ASP A 171 -10.28 26.33 -22.42
CA ASP A 171 -10.03 26.17 -21.00
C ASP A 171 -8.80 25.28 -20.79
N LEU A 172 -7.69 25.92 -20.46
CA LEU A 172 -6.36 25.32 -20.27
C LEU A 172 -6.23 24.53 -18.94
N ALA A 173 -7.34 24.17 -18.29
CA ALA A 173 -7.30 23.46 -17.02
C ALA A 173 -7.25 21.94 -17.29
N PRO A 174 -6.27 21.20 -16.74
CA PRO A 174 -6.24 19.76 -16.88
C PRO A 174 -7.48 19.14 -16.20
N SER A 175 -8.09 18.14 -16.83
CA SER A 175 -9.21 17.40 -16.23
C SER A 175 -8.74 16.34 -15.24
N ALA A 176 -7.46 16.00 -15.21
CA ALA A 176 -6.81 15.31 -14.10
C ALA A 176 -5.38 15.85 -13.89
N SER A 177 -4.91 15.90 -12.66
CA SER A 177 -3.60 16.49 -12.34
C SER A 177 -3.03 15.93 -11.04
N MET A 178 -1.71 15.96 -10.89
CA MET A 178 -1.04 15.66 -9.63
C MET A 178 -1.01 16.91 -8.76
N PHE A 179 -1.17 16.71 -7.47
CA PHE A 179 -1.25 17.71 -6.43
C PHE A 179 -0.14 17.52 -5.42
N PHE A 180 0.46 18.62 -4.98
CA PHE A 180 1.40 18.63 -3.87
C PHE A 180 0.85 19.49 -2.73
N ASN A 181 0.06 18.88 -1.86
CA ASN A 181 -0.49 19.48 -0.65
C ASN A 181 -0.96 18.40 0.33
N ALA A 182 -0.37 18.35 1.53
CA ALA A 182 -0.69 17.35 2.55
C ALA A 182 -2.15 17.35 3.03
N LYS A 183 -2.93 18.42 2.79
CA LYS A 183 -4.37 18.46 3.13
C LYS A 183 -5.22 17.62 2.20
N PHE A 184 -4.74 17.35 0.99
CA PHE A 184 -5.45 16.56 -0.02
C PHE A 184 -4.87 15.16 -0.17
N ALA A 185 -3.67 14.92 0.35
CA ALA A 185 -3.05 13.60 0.36
C ALA A 185 -3.61 12.70 1.48
N HIS A 186 -3.68 11.40 1.22
CA HIS A 186 -3.88 10.39 2.24
C HIS A 186 -2.61 10.19 3.05
N THR A 187 -1.44 10.13 2.39
CA THR A 187 -0.14 10.16 3.06
C THR A 187 0.83 11.14 2.39
N GLY A 188 1.74 11.73 3.17
CA GLY A 188 2.72 12.66 2.63
C GLY A 188 2.09 13.97 2.13
N HIS A 189 2.46 14.37 0.91
CA HIS A 189 2.03 15.61 0.26
C HIS A 189 1.44 15.37 -1.13
N GLY A 190 1.78 14.26 -1.78
CA GLY A 190 1.33 13.92 -3.11
C GLY A 190 -0.09 13.37 -3.14
N SER A 191 -0.87 13.73 -4.15
CA SER A 191 -2.10 13.03 -4.52
C SER A 191 -2.40 13.31 -5.99
N ALA A 192 -3.33 12.59 -6.58
CA ALA A 192 -3.90 12.95 -7.88
C ALA A 192 -5.34 13.43 -7.72
N LEU A 193 -5.69 14.49 -8.45
CA LEU A 193 -7.03 15.02 -8.60
C LEU A 193 -7.64 14.54 -9.92
N LEU A 194 -8.87 14.07 -9.84
CA LEU A 194 -9.75 13.82 -10.96
C LEU A 194 -10.85 14.89 -10.97
N GLY A 195 -10.98 15.60 -12.10
CA GLY A 195 -11.77 16.82 -12.27
C GLY A 195 -10.89 18.08 -12.38
N ALA A 196 -11.37 19.10 -13.10
CA ALA A 196 -10.58 20.31 -13.34
C ALA A 196 -10.37 21.13 -12.06
N ALA A 197 -9.11 21.37 -11.68
CA ALA A 197 -8.71 22.01 -10.42
C ALA A 197 -9.42 23.35 -10.13
N TYR A 198 -9.64 24.18 -11.16
CA TYR A 198 -10.30 25.49 -11.03
C TYR A 198 -11.79 25.47 -11.33
N GLY A 199 -12.40 24.29 -11.49
CA GLY A 199 -13.81 24.18 -11.82
C GLY A 199 -14.20 24.66 -13.22
N GLY A 200 -13.22 24.97 -14.07
CA GLY A 200 -13.44 25.47 -15.44
C GLY A 200 -13.96 24.42 -16.42
N SER A 201 -14.05 23.15 -16.03
CA SER A 201 -14.55 22.09 -16.89
C SER A 201 -15.36 21.04 -16.12
N THR A 202 -16.42 20.57 -16.78
CA THR A 202 -17.26 19.45 -16.34
C THR A 202 -16.85 18.12 -16.95
N GLU A 203 -15.73 18.08 -17.69
CA GLU A 203 -15.22 16.83 -18.27
C GLU A 203 -14.63 15.93 -17.18
N VAL A 204 -14.72 14.62 -17.47
CA VAL A 204 -14.20 13.58 -16.59
C VAL A 204 -12.68 13.50 -16.72
N GLY A 205 -11.99 13.45 -15.57
CA GLY A 205 -10.55 13.28 -15.52
C GLY A 205 -10.13 11.84 -15.76
N THR A 206 -8.98 11.64 -16.40
CA THR A 206 -8.29 10.36 -16.50
C THR A 206 -6.83 10.52 -16.07
N LEU A 207 -6.45 9.83 -15.01
CA LEU A 207 -5.08 9.70 -14.53
C LEU A 207 -4.50 8.37 -15.02
N THR A 208 -3.38 8.40 -15.73
CA THR A 208 -2.74 7.21 -16.32
C THR A 208 -1.31 7.08 -15.82
N HIS A 209 -0.90 5.87 -15.46
CA HIS A 209 0.51 5.61 -15.14
C HIS A 209 1.34 5.75 -16.42
N ALA A 210 2.39 6.59 -16.38
CA ALA A 210 3.10 7.07 -17.56
C ALA A 210 3.83 5.96 -18.35
N LYS A 211 4.17 4.86 -17.67
CA LYS A 211 4.88 3.72 -18.26
C LYS A 211 4.04 2.45 -18.13
N PRO A 212 3.98 1.59 -19.16
CA PRO A 212 3.32 0.30 -19.02
C PRO A 212 3.93 -0.55 -17.90
N LEU A 213 3.07 -1.26 -17.17
CA LEU A 213 3.42 -2.10 -16.04
C LEU A 213 4.04 -3.42 -16.51
N LYS A 214 5.13 -3.82 -15.86
CA LYS A 214 5.87 -5.06 -16.19
C LYS A 214 5.26 -6.27 -15.52
N THR A 215 4.16 -6.73 -16.10
CA THR A 215 3.39 -7.90 -15.67
C THR A 215 3.78 -9.19 -16.41
N HIS A 216 3.40 -10.33 -15.85
CA HIS A 216 3.48 -11.63 -16.52
C HIS A 216 2.11 -12.03 -17.06
N LYS A 217 2.09 -12.57 -18.29
CA LYS A 217 0.87 -13.04 -18.93
C LYS A 217 0.18 -14.11 -18.07
N GLY A 218 -1.08 -13.88 -17.74
CA GLY A 218 -1.91 -14.80 -16.95
C GLY A 218 -1.68 -14.74 -15.43
N GLN A 219 -0.67 -14.01 -14.95
CA GLN A 219 -0.47 -13.77 -13.53
C GLN A 219 -1.55 -12.80 -13.01
N LYS A 220 -2.08 -13.09 -11.82
CA LYS A 220 -3.01 -12.19 -11.14
C LYS A 220 -2.25 -11.13 -10.36
N TYR A 221 -2.78 -9.91 -10.37
CA TYR A 221 -2.25 -8.77 -9.64
C TYR A 221 -3.35 -8.16 -8.80
N VAL A 222 -2.98 -7.65 -7.63
CA VAL A 222 -3.83 -6.72 -6.88
C VAL A 222 -3.49 -5.30 -7.32
N VAL A 223 -4.52 -4.52 -7.61
CA VAL A 223 -4.46 -3.06 -7.76
C VAL A 223 -5.17 -2.47 -6.55
N GLN A 224 -4.45 -1.70 -5.75
CA GLN A 224 -5.01 -0.92 -4.65
C GLN A 224 -4.83 0.57 -4.93
N ALA A 225 -5.80 1.36 -4.47
CA ALA A 225 -5.64 2.79 -4.26
C ALA A 225 -6.47 3.24 -3.06
N PHE A 226 -6.10 4.37 -2.46
CA PHE A 226 -6.95 5.13 -1.55
C PHE A 226 -7.68 6.20 -2.35
N ILE A 227 -9.01 6.19 -2.27
CA ILE A 227 -9.84 7.11 -3.05
C ILE A 227 -10.71 7.93 -2.10
N SER A 228 -10.71 9.24 -2.30
CA SER A 228 -11.59 10.20 -1.60
C SER A 228 -12.46 10.95 -2.61
N SER A 229 -13.67 11.28 -2.21
CA SER A 229 -14.58 12.20 -2.90
C SER A 229 -15.36 12.99 -1.85
N ALA A 230 -14.61 13.54 -0.89
CA ALA A 230 -15.12 14.30 0.25
C ALA A 230 -14.47 15.69 0.34
N PHE A 231 -14.60 16.49 -0.72
CA PHE A 231 -14.04 17.83 -0.82
C PHE A 231 -15.11 18.91 -0.89
N SER A 232 -16.09 18.77 -1.77
CA SER A 232 -17.17 19.78 -1.96
C SER A 232 -18.38 19.55 -1.08
N GLY A 233 -18.42 18.41 -0.38
CA GLY A 233 -19.49 18.06 0.54
C GLY A 233 -20.45 17.05 -0.07
N GLU A 234 -21.15 16.36 0.83
CA GLU A 234 -21.93 15.16 0.52
C GLU A 234 -22.98 15.37 -0.58
N GLU A 235 -23.71 16.50 -0.56
CA GLU A 235 -24.73 16.80 -1.57
C GLU A 235 -24.15 16.90 -2.98
N ILE A 236 -22.97 17.51 -3.13
CA ILE A 236 -22.32 17.70 -4.42
C ILE A 236 -21.67 16.39 -4.90
N GLU A 237 -21.09 15.62 -3.99
CA GLU A 237 -20.28 14.43 -4.31
C GLU A 237 -21.08 13.12 -4.26
N THR A 238 -22.40 13.18 -4.04
CA THR A 238 -23.28 12.00 -4.05
C THR A 238 -23.16 11.19 -5.36
N GLU A 239 -22.90 11.87 -6.48
CA GLU A 239 -22.69 11.25 -7.80
C GLU A 239 -21.22 11.09 -8.19
N ALA A 240 -20.27 11.34 -7.29
CA ALA A 240 -18.86 11.13 -7.59
C ALA A 240 -18.60 9.65 -7.89
N VAL A 241 -17.84 9.38 -8.95
CA VAL A 241 -17.44 8.02 -9.35
C VAL A 241 -15.99 8.06 -9.82
N VAL A 242 -15.21 7.09 -9.36
CA VAL A 242 -13.88 6.77 -9.86
C VAL A 242 -13.87 5.34 -10.35
N GLU A 243 -13.65 5.16 -11.63
CA GLU A 243 -13.42 3.90 -12.30
C GLU A 243 -11.92 3.56 -12.28
N VAL A 244 -11.60 2.30 -12.04
CA VAL A 244 -10.26 1.76 -12.22
C VAL A 244 -10.21 1.03 -13.55
N LEU A 245 -9.31 1.46 -14.42
CA LEU A 245 -9.16 0.96 -15.77
C LEU A 245 -7.88 0.13 -15.87
N TRP A 246 -8.01 -1.07 -16.46
CA TRP A 246 -6.89 -1.94 -16.81
C TRP A 246 -6.91 -2.18 -18.31
N ASN A 247 -5.90 -1.68 -19.02
CA ASN A 247 -5.84 -1.69 -20.49
C ASN A 247 -7.05 -1.00 -21.15
N GLY A 248 -7.56 0.07 -20.52
CA GLY A 248 -8.74 0.80 -20.99
C GLY A 248 -10.08 0.16 -20.62
N GLU A 249 -10.09 -1.06 -20.11
CA GLU A 249 -11.30 -1.75 -19.65
C GLU A 249 -11.55 -1.45 -18.17
N CYS A 250 -12.80 -1.12 -17.82
CA CYS A 250 -13.18 -0.87 -16.42
C CYS A 250 -13.21 -2.18 -15.64
N VAL A 251 -12.34 -2.32 -14.64
CA VAL A 251 -12.27 -3.49 -13.74
C VAL A 251 -13.05 -3.30 -12.45
N GLY A 252 -13.55 -2.08 -12.21
CA GLY A 252 -14.45 -1.74 -11.13
C GLY A 252 -14.50 -0.25 -10.88
N SER A 253 -15.40 0.16 -10.00
CA SER A 253 -15.65 1.57 -9.69
C SER A 253 -15.95 1.76 -8.21
N VAL A 254 -15.67 2.95 -7.72
CA VAL A 254 -16.02 3.41 -6.38
C VAL A 254 -16.73 4.73 -6.51
N GLY A 255 -17.78 4.97 -5.73
CA GLY A 255 -18.54 6.20 -5.85
C GLY A 255 -19.27 6.60 -4.57
N GLY A 256 -19.89 7.78 -4.65
CA GLY A 256 -20.50 8.48 -3.54
C GLY A 256 -19.50 9.30 -2.74
N PHE A 257 -20.04 10.09 -1.80
CA PHE A 257 -19.25 10.85 -0.84
C PHE A 257 -18.52 9.92 0.12
N GLN A 258 -17.19 10.00 0.15
CA GLN A 258 -16.38 9.24 1.07
C GLN A 258 -15.04 9.93 1.34
N GLU A 259 -14.61 9.88 2.59
CA GLU A 259 -13.22 10.10 2.95
C GLU A 259 -12.32 9.03 2.32
N TYR A 260 -11.00 9.23 2.40
CA TYR A 260 -10.03 8.26 1.93
C TYR A 260 -10.33 6.86 2.44
N LYS A 261 -10.62 5.97 1.50
CA LYS A 261 -10.92 4.56 1.77
C LYS A 261 -10.05 3.67 0.90
N PRO A 262 -9.46 2.59 1.44
CA PRO A 262 -8.75 1.63 0.63
C PRO A 262 -9.73 0.91 -0.30
N THR A 263 -9.32 0.76 -1.55
CA THR A 263 -10.08 0.08 -2.61
C THR A 263 -9.15 -0.92 -3.26
N GLN A 264 -9.67 -2.09 -3.64
CA GLN A 264 -8.84 -3.14 -4.25
C GLN A 264 -9.56 -3.82 -5.40
N PHE A 265 -8.81 -4.15 -6.44
CA PHE A 265 -9.28 -4.87 -7.61
C PHE A 265 -8.27 -5.96 -7.97
N VAL A 266 -8.75 -7.07 -8.52
CA VAL A 266 -7.90 -8.14 -9.03
C VAL A 266 -7.91 -8.10 -10.54
N VAL A 267 -6.73 -8.00 -11.15
CA VAL A 267 -6.54 -7.93 -12.60
C VAL A 267 -5.64 -9.07 -13.06
N VAL A 268 -5.64 -9.36 -14.36
CA VAL A 268 -4.79 -10.38 -14.98
C VAL A 268 -3.84 -9.71 -15.95
N GLY A 269 -2.55 -9.96 -15.79
CA GLY A 269 -1.52 -9.39 -16.67
C GLY A 269 -1.60 -9.95 -18.09
N THR A 270 -1.34 -9.08 -19.08
CA THR A 270 -1.31 -9.45 -20.50
C THR A 270 0.10 -9.76 -21.00
N GLY A 271 1.14 -9.26 -20.31
CA GLY A 271 2.54 -9.57 -20.58
C GLY A 271 3.41 -8.35 -20.92
N CYS A 272 3.65 -7.49 -19.92
CA CYS A 272 4.61 -6.37 -19.89
C CYS A 272 4.20 -5.01 -20.47
N ASP A 273 3.01 -4.89 -21.06
CA ASP A 273 2.48 -3.63 -21.62
C ASP A 273 1.13 -3.23 -21.02
N ASP A 274 0.83 -3.70 -19.79
CA ASP A 274 -0.42 -3.37 -19.14
C ASP A 274 -0.47 -1.90 -18.71
N VAL A 275 -1.60 -1.24 -18.95
CA VAL A 275 -1.81 0.17 -18.61
C VAL A 275 -2.82 0.28 -17.47
N LEU A 276 -2.42 0.94 -16.39
CA LEU A 276 -3.30 1.32 -15.29
C LEU A 276 -3.74 2.77 -15.46
N ALA A 277 -5.05 3.01 -15.32
CA ALA A 277 -5.60 4.34 -15.22
C ALA A 277 -6.76 4.43 -14.22
N PHE A 278 -7.05 5.64 -13.76
CA PHE A 278 -8.21 5.98 -12.96
C PHE A 278 -9.00 7.04 -13.72
N ARG A 279 -10.30 6.82 -13.90
CA ARG A 279 -11.17 7.74 -14.63
C ARG A 279 -12.35 8.14 -13.76
N GLY A 280 -12.57 9.43 -13.58
CA GLY A 280 -13.58 9.90 -12.64
C GLY A 280 -13.49 11.39 -12.41
N GLY A 281 -14.27 11.85 -11.42
CA GLY A 281 -14.30 13.25 -11.01
C GLY A 281 -14.78 14.21 -12.10
N LYS A 282 -15.56 15.22 -11.72
CA LYS A 282 -15.97 16.32 -12.61
C LYS A 282 -16.25 17.51 -11.70
N ALA A 283 -15.79 18.71 -12.01
CA ALA A 283 -16.13 19.83 -11.14
C ALA A 283 -17.66 20.04 -11.09
N PRO A 284 -18.26 20.33 -9.92
CA PRO A 284 -17.64 20.51 -8.61
C PRO A 284 -17.54 19.22 -7.75
N ALA A 285 -17.80 18.03 -8.29
CA ALA A 285 -17.59 16.74 -7.61
C ALA A 285 -16.20 16.17 -7.95
N TRP A 286 -15.18 16.65 -7.25
CA TRP A 286 -13.80 16.19 -7.41
C TRP A 286 -13.55 14.86 -6.70
N SER A 287 -12.59 14.09 -7.22
CA SER A 287 -12.13 12.87 -6.57
C SER A 287 -10.62 12.87 -6.46
N PHE A 288 -10.10 12.36 -5.35
CA PHE A 288 -8.67 12.22 -5.12
C PHE A 288 -8.27 10.75 -5.12
N VAL A 289 -7.10 10.46 -5.69
CA VAL A 289 -6.46 9.14 -5.73
C VAL A 289 -5.09 9.27 -5.08
N ASP A 290 -4.79 8.37 -4.15
CA ASP A 290 -3.50 8.31 -3.46
C ASP A 290 -3.10 6.86 -3.13
N ASP A 291 -1.84 6.65 -2.76
CA ASP A 291 -1.27 5.37 -2.32
C ASP A 291 -1.56 4.19 -3.28
N VAL A 292 -1.39 4.42 -4.58
CA VAL A 292 -1.59 3.41 -5.61
C VAL A 292 -0.53 2.31 -5.49
N PHE A 293 -0.97 1.07 -5.39
CA PHE A 293 -0.10 -0.09 -5.22
C PHE A 293 -0.51 -1.22 -6.17
N VAL A 294 0.43 -1.76 -6.93
CA VAL A 294 0.18 -2.89 -7.84
C VAL A 294 1.19 -4.00 -7.60
N ALA A 295 0.75 -5.20 -7.23
CA ALA A 295 1.68 -6.30 -6.97
C ALA A 295 1.10 -7.68 -7.35
N PRO A 296 1.94 -8.68 -7.66
CA PRO A 296 1.49 -10.04 -7.92
C PRO A 296 0.78 -10.63 -6.71
N LEU A 297 -0.35 -11.32 -6.92
CA LEU A 297 -1.01 -12.16 -5.92
C LEU A 297 -0.34 -13.54 -5.82
#